data_AF-A0A2A5HGZ3-F1
#
_entry.id   AF-A0A2A5HGZ3-F1
#
_cell.length_a   1.000
_cell.length_b   1.000
_cell.length_c   1.000
_cell.angle_alpha   90.00
_cell.angle_beta   90.00
_cell.angle_gamma   90.00
#
_symmetry.space_group_name_H-M   'P 1'
#
loop_
_entity.id
_entity.type
_entity.pdbx_description
1 polymer ?
#
loop_
_entity_poly.entity_id
_entity_poly.type
_entity_poly.pdbx_seq_one_letter_code
_entity_poly.pdbx_strand_id
1 'polypeptide(L)'
;MRSFKYNTGRRLKAWNKNCIAVGLSAGFLEPVESTSIHLAMSSVLRLLRLFPGSEGINDANVNEFNQQAKEEMEVVRDFIVLHYHATERADSPFWRYCKDMKVPDTLAHRMELFKRSGSVPLNPSELFKIDSWTQVLFGQRIMPTDHHPIVDEMRDEELKTFLDGLAYVAKTVPEKMPTHQEFLNYYCKAKAM
;
A
#
# COMPACT_ATOMS: atom_id res chain seq x y z
N MET A 1 2.04 -7.09 29.14
CA MET A 1 1.57 -6.60 27.82
C MET A 1 1.24 -5.12 27.97
N ARG A 2 1.79 -4.22 27.14
CA ARG A 2 1.44 -2.79 27.19
C ARG A 2 0.18 -2.56 26.33
N SER A 3 -0.81 -1.89 26.89
CA SER A 3 -2.04 -1.51 26.18
C SER A 3 -1.87 -0.14 25.53
N PHE A 4 -2.35 0.02 24.30
CA PHE A 4 -2.34 1.28 23.56
C PHE A 4 -3.73 1.56 23.00
N LYS A 5 -4.17 2.81 23.12
CA LYS A 5 -5.41 3.31 22.53
C LYS A 5 -5.06 4.19 21.33
N TYR A 6 -5.81 4.05 20.26
CA TYR A 6 -5.64 4.86 19.06
C TYR A 6 -7.00 5.19 18.44
N ASN A 7 -7.00 6.20 17.57
CA ASN A 7 -8.14 6.52 16.73
C ASN A 7 -7.64 6.59 15.28
N THR A 8 -8.34 5.90 14.40
CA THR A 8 -7.98 5.81 12.99
C THR A 8 -8.46 7.05 12.24
N GLY A 9 -7.57 7.68 11.48
CA GLY A 9 -7.92 8.82 10.64
C GLY A 9 -6.74 9.75 10.37
N ARG A 10 -7.03 10.87 9.71
CA ARG A 10 -6.07 11.93 9.39
C ARG A 10 -6.55 13.28 9.90
N ARG A 11 -5.62 14.21 10.09
CA ARG A 11 -5.95 15.63 10.25
C ARG A 11 -6.59 16.18 8.98
N LEU A 12 -7.47 17.17 9.15
CA LEU A 12 -8.07 17.88 8.01
C LEU A 12 -7.01 18.63 7.21
N LYS A 13 -6.04 19.25 7.90
CA LYS A 13 -4.83 19.86 7.34
C LYS A 13 -3.60 19.32 8.09
N ALA A 14 -2.64 18.79 7.34
CA ALA A 14 -1.34 18.39 7.86
C ALA A 14 -0.37 19.58 7.96
N TRP A 15 -0.52 20.59 7.10
CA TRP A 15 0.15 21.89 7.22
C TRP A 15 -0.90 22.98 7.50
N ASN A 16 -0.81 23.65 8.65
CA ASN A 16 -1.66 24.77 9.02
C ASN A 16 -0.83 25.96 9.52
N LYS A 17 -0.87 27.09 8.79
CA LYS A 17 -0.04 28.28 9.06
C LYS A 17 1.45 27.93 9.10
N ASN A 18 2.12 28.15 10.22
CA ASN A 18 3.52 27.83 10.45
C ASN A 18 3.73 26.47 11.15
N CYS A 19 2.69 25.64 11.24
CA CYS A 19 2.75 24.34 11.91
C CYS A 19 2.54 23.20 10.91
N ILE A 20 3.40 22.19 10.98
CA ILE A 20 3.32 20.96 10.20
C ILE A 20 3.24 19.78 11.14
N ALA A 21 2.22 18.95 10.96
CA ALA A 21 2.05 17.70 11.67
C ALA A 21 2.80 16.59 10.94
N VAL A 22 3.53 15.76 11.69
CA VAL A 22 4.30 14.60 11.18
C VAL A 22 4.03 13.38 12.06
N GLY A 23 3.97 12.19 11.44
CA GLY A 23 3.70 10.93 12.13
C GLY A 23 2.33 10.92 12.80
N LEU A 24 2.25 10.41 14.03
CA LEU A 24 0.98 10.27 14.79
C LEU A 24 0.22 11.59 14.99
N SER A 25 0.90 12.74 14.92
CA SER A 25 0.24 14.05 15.03
C SER A 25 -0.57 14.41 13.77
N ALA A 26 -0.19 13.87 12.60
CA ALA A 26 -0.84 14.07 11.31
C ALA A 26 -1.97 13.07 11.04
N GLY A 27 -1.87 11.87 11.60
CA GLY A 27 -2.87 10.81 11.45
C GLY A 27 -2.34 9.47 11.93
N PHE A 28 -3.25 8.50 12.03
CA PHE A 28 -2.92 7.12 12.35
C PHE A 28 -3.81 6.16 11.58
N LEU A 29 -3.18 5.13 11.03
CA LEU A 29 -3.80 3.94 10.45
C LEU A 29 -3.16 2.73 11.13
N GLU A 30 -3.92 1.66 11.32
CA GLU A 30 -3.41 0.45 11.96
C GLU A 30 -2.22 -0.17 11.21
N PRO A 31 -1.27 -0.82 11.91
CA PRO A 31 0.01 -1.21 11.33
C PRO A 31 -0.05 -2.53 10.54
N VAL A 32 -1.14 -2.80 9.82
CA VAL A 32 -1.28 -4.03 9.00
C VAL A 32 -0.23 -4.06 7.90
N GLU A 33 0.12 -2.91 7.34
CA GLU A 33 1.02 -2.76 6.18
C GLU A 33 2.31 -2.00 6.50
N SER A 34 2.69 -1.89 7.78
CA SER A 34 3.94 -1.23 8.21
C SER A 34 4.15 0.21 7.69
N THR A 35 3.07 0.98 7.50
CA THR A 35 3.11 2.28 6.80
C THR A 35 3.48 3.48 7.68
N SER A 36 3.44 3.38 9.01
CA SER A 36 3.58 4.53 9.91
C SER A 36 4.90 5.31 9.76
N ILE A 37 6.02 4.60 9.67
CA ILE A 37 7.35 5.23 9.50
C ILE A 37 7.46 5.83 8.10
N HIS A 38 6.94 5.14 7.09
CA HIS A 38 6.91 5.63 5.71
C HIS A 38 6.16 6.96 5.61
N LEU A 39 4.95 7.06 6.16
CA LEU A 39 4.15 8.28 6.13
C LEU A 39 4.85 9.46 6.81
N ALA A 40 5.58 9.21 7.90
CA ALA A 40 6.39 10.22 8.56
C ALA A 40 7.53 10.72 7.65
N MET A 41 8.27 9.81 7.00
CA MET A 41 9.32 10.17 6.05
C MET A 41 8.78 10.91 4.84
N SER A 42 7.65 10.46 4.28
CA SER A 42 6.99 11.10 3.14
C SER A 42 6.60 12.55 3.46
N SER A 43 6.08 12.79 4.66
CA SER A 43 5.76 14.15 5.12
C SER A 43 7.00 15.05 5.18
N VAL A 44 8.13 14.53 5.64
CA VAL A 44 9.41 15.25 5.67
C VAL A 44 9.93 15.53 4.26
N LEU A 45 9.93 14.54 3.37
CA LEU A 45 10.37 14.72 1.98
C LEU A 45 9.48 15.69 1.21
N ARG A 46 8.16 15.64 1.44
CA ARG A 46 7.20 16.58 0.87
C ARG A 46 7.46 18.01 1.34
N LEU A 47 7.77 18.20 2.62
CA LEU A 47 8.18 19.51 3.14
C LEU A 47 9.48 20.00 2.49
N LEU A 48 10.48 19.13 2.31
CA LEU A 48 11.73 19.52 1.65
C LEU A 48 11.51 19.95 0.20
N ARG A 49 10.59 19.31 -0.54
CA ARG A 49 10.23 19.68 -1.91
C ARG A 49 9.46 21.00 -2.00
N LEU A 50 8.60 21.26 -1.01
CA LEU A 50 7.74 22.44 -0.93
C LEU A 50 8.26 23.46 0.09
N PHE A 51 9.56 23.43 0.36
CA PHE A 51 10.15 24.21 1.44
C PHE A 51 9.97 25.71 1.17
N PRO A 52 9.58 26.52 2.16
CA PRO A 52 9.43 27.96 1.98
C PRO A 52 10.71 28.61 1.44
N GLY A 53 10.59 29.37 0.35
CA GLY A 53 11.68 30.14 -0.25
C GLY A 53 11.88 31.50 0.42
N SER A 54 12.46 32.45 -0.32
CA SER A 54 12.71 33.83 0.16
C SER A 54 11.43 34.59 0.56
N GLU A 55 10.29 34.25 -0.04
CA GLU A 55 8.99 34.86 0.26
C GLU A 55 8.30 34.25 1.50
N GLY A 56 8.91 33.24 2.13
CA GLY A 56 8.33 32.55 3.28
C GLY A 56 7.19 31.59 2.90
N ILE A 57 6.30 31.33 3.87
CA ILE A 57 5.18 30.39 3.69
C ILE A 57 4.12 31.04 2.81
N ASN A 58 3.77 30.39 1.71
CA ASN A 58 2.70 30.81 0.81
C ASN A 58 1.60 29.74 0.71
N ASP A 59 0.39 30.17 0.37
CA ASP A 59 -0.79 29.28 0.31
C ASP A 59 -0.69 28.22 -0.79
N ALA A 60 0.04 28.48 -1.88
CA ALA A 60 0.20 27.50 -2.97
C ALA A 60 0.92 26.23 -2.47
N ASN A 61 2.07 26.40 -1.79
CA ASN A 61 2.81 25.27 -1.20
C ASN A 61 2.01 24.57 -0.10
N VAL A 62 1.30 25.34 0.73
CA VAL A 62 0.47 24.78 1.81
C VAL A 62 -0.68 23.94 1.26
N ASN A 63 -1.36 24.41 0.22
CA ASN A 63 -2.47 23.70 -0.40
C ASN A 63 -1.99 22.43 -1.09
N GLU A 64 -0.89 22.51 -1.84
CA GLU A 64 -0.28 21.36 -2.50
C GLU A 64 0.18 20.30 -1.49
N PHE A 65 0.84 20.71 -0.40
CA PHE A 65 1.26 19.80 0.65
C PHE A 65 0.06 19.05 1.26
N ASN A 66 -1.02 19.78 1.57
CA ASN A 66 -2.21 19.20 2.17
C ASN A 66 -2.96 18.27 1.21
N GLN A 67 -2.99 18.57 -0.08
CA GLN A 67 -3.61 17.72 -1.09
C GLN A 67 -2.84 16.39 -1.22
N GLN A 68 -1.52 16.44 -1.40
CA GLN A 68 -0.70 15.23 -1.48
C GLN A 68 -0.76 14.40 -0.19
N ALA A 69 -0.73 15.04 0.99
CA ALA A 69 -0.84 14.34 2.27
C ALA A 69 -2.21 13.68 2.47
N LYS A 70 -3.28 14.32 1.97
CA LYS A 70 -4.64 13.75 1.98
C LYS A 70 -4.71 12.51 1.09
N GLU A 71 -4.29 12.64 -0.17
CA GLU A 71 -4.33 11.56 -1.15
C GLU A 71 -3.54 10.33 -0.67
N GLU A 72 -2.32 10.55 -0.16
CA GLU A 72 -1.50 9.48 0.39
C GLU A 72 -2.21 8.73 1.53
N MET A 73 -2.79 9.45 2.49
CA MET A 73 -3.53 8.84 3.60
C MET A 73 -4.79 8.09 3.13
N GLU A 74 -5.50 8.59 2.12
CA GLU A 74 -6.71 7.97 1.59
C GLU A 74 -6.41 6.70 0.79
N VAL A 75 -5.29 6.68 0.05
CA VAL A 75 -4.79 5.47 -0.62
C VAL A 75 -4.42 4.40 0.41
N VAL A 76 -3.71 4.77 1.48
CA VAL A 76 -3.35 3.79 2.53
C VAL A 76 -4.58 3.27 3.26
N ARG A 77 -5.55 4.14 3.54
CA ARG A 77 -6.84 3.73 4.10
C ARG A 77 -7.51 2.69 3.19
N ASP A 78 -7.61 2.96 1.88
CA ASP A 78 -8.30 2.07 0.95
C ASP A 78 -7.62 0.70 0.88
N PHE A 79 -6.29 0.65 0.88
CA PHE A 79 -5.53 -0.60 0.89
C PHE A 79 -5.75 -1.40 2.19
N ILE A 80 -5.83 -0.74 3.35
CA ILE A 80 -6.14 -1.40 4.63
C ILE A 80 -7.59 -1.89 4.65
N VAL A 81 -8.54 -1.07 4.17
CA VAL A 81 -9.96 -1.45 4.10
C VAL A 81 -10.16 -2.67 3.21
N LEU A 82 -9.40 -2.78 2.11
CA LEU A 82 -9.42 -3.97 1.24
C LEU A 82 -9.18 -5.26 2.04
N HIS A 83 -8.17 -5.28 2.92
CA HIS A 83 -7.82 -6.46 3.73
C HIS A 83 -8.99 -6.96 4.59
N TYR A 84 -9.86 -6.07 5.03
CA TYR A 84 -11.04 -6.42 5.82
C TYR A 84 -12.25 -6.75 4.95
N HIS A 85 -12.44 -6.01 3.86
CA HIS A 85 -13.63 -6.09 3.03
C HIS A 85 -13.61 -7.28 2.08
N ALA A 86 -12.48 -7.53 1.41
CA ALA A 86 -12.32 -8.66 0.50
C ALA A 86 -12.05 -9.95 1.29
N THR A 87 -13.11 -10.52 1.84
CA THR A 87 -13.02 -11.71 2.69
C THR A 87 -14.17 -12.67 2.43
N GLU A 88 -13.86 -13.96 2.52
CA GLU A 88 -14.88 -15.01 2.55
C GLU A 88 -15.38 -15.31 3.96
N ARG A 89 -14.70 -14.76 4.98
CA ARG A 89 -15.06 -14.98 6.38
C ARG A 89 -16.43 -14.40 6.68
N ALA A 90 -17.25 -15.22 7.33
CA ALA A 90 -18.54 -14.83 7.88
C ALA A 90 -18.78 -15.47 9.25
N ASP A 91 -17.72 -16.01 9.86
CA ASP A 91 -17.73 -16.81 11.09
C ASP A 91 -18.07 -15.98 12.34
N SER A 92 -17.96 -14.65 12.28
CA SER A 92 -18.25 -13.76 13.40
C SER A 92 -19.05 -12.53 12.96
N PRO A 93 -19.76 -11.85 13.90
CA PRO A 93 -20.42 -10.58 13.61
C PRO A 93 -19.46 -9.54 13.02
N PHE A 94 -18.20 -9.54 13.49
CA PHE A 94 -17.15 -8.67 12.99
C PHE A 94 -16.87 -8.91 11.50
N TRP A 95 -16.64 -10.17 11.10
CA TRP A 95 -16.32 -10.47 9.70
C TRP A 95 -17.50 -10.26 8.76
N ARG A 96 -18.72 -10.53 9.22
CA ARG A 96 -19.94 -10.18 8.45
C ARG A 96 -20.04 -8.67 8.25
N TYR A 97 -19.79 -7.87 9.28
CA TYR A 97 -19.74 -6.42 9.15
C TYR A 97 -18.67 -5.96 8.14
N CYS A 98 -17.42 -6.43 8.27
CA CYS A 98 -16.34 -6.03 7.36
C CYS A 98 -16.64 -6.41 5.90
N LYS A 99 -17.24 -7.59 5.69
CA LYS A 99 -17.64 -8.06 4.37
C LYS A 99 -18.75 -7.20 3.74
N ASP A 100 -19.72 -6.77 4.53
CA ASP A 100 -20.92 -6.07 4.03
C ASP A 100 -20.86 -4.53 4.17
N MET A 101 -19.80 -3.98 4.78
CA MET A 101 -19.66 -2.53 4.96
C MET A 101 -19.52 -1.80 3.62
N LYS A 102 -20.03 -0.57 3.56
CA LYS A 102 -19.75 0.34 2.44
C LYS A 102 -18.28 0.73 2.45
N VAL A 103 -17.64 0.65 1.29
CA VAL A 103 -16.27 1.10 1.07
C VAL A 103 -16.25 2.42 0.29
N PRO A 104 -15.14 3.19 0.35
CA PRO A 104 -14.96 4.38 -0.47
C PRO A 104 -15.07 4.06 -1.97
N ASP A 105 -15.62 4.99 -2.75
CA ASP A 105 -15.80 4.82 -4.20
C ASP A 105 -14.48 4.56 -4.94
N THR A 106 -13.38 5.13 -4.44
CA THR A 106 -12.02 4.91 -4.95
C THR A 106 -11.60 3.45 -4.84
N LEU A 107 -11.88 2.79 -3.70
CA LEU A 107 -11.61 1.37 -3.52
C LEU A 107 -12.57 0.51 -4.33
N ALA A 108 -13.87 0.83 -4.31
CA ALA A 108 -14.88 0.10 -5.08
C ALA A 108 -14.55 0.09 -6.58
N HIS A 109 -14.16 1.25 -7.13
CA HIS A 109 -13.75 1.39 -8.50
C HIS A 109 -12.52 0.51 -8.83
N ARG A 110 -11.50 0.54 -7.98
CA ARG A 110 -10.28 -0.28 -8.15
C ARG A 110 -10.59 -1.78 -8.10
N MET A 111 -11.43 -2.22 -7.17
CA MET A 111 -11.85 -3.62 -7.06
C MET A 111 -12.63 -4.08 -8.29
N GLU A 112 -13.58 -3.27 -8.76
CA GLU A 112 -14.37 -3.60 -9.95
C GLU A 112 -13.51 -3.63 -11.21
N LEU A 113 -12.60 -2.68 -11.38
CA LEU A 113 -11.69 -2.66 -12.53
C LEU A 113 -10.81 -3.91 -12.57
N PHE A 114 -10.24 -4.30 -11.42
CA PHE A 114 -9.46 -5.52 -11.33
C PHE A 114 -10.30 -6.77 -11.59
N LYS A 115 -11.50 -6.86 -11.00
CA LYS A 115 -12.42 -7.97 -11.22
C LYS A 115 -12.83 -8.10 -12.69
N ARG A 116 -12.96 -6.99 -13.43
CA ARG A 116 -13.38 -7.03 -14.82
C ARG A 116 -12.26 -7.42 -15.77
N SER A 117 -11.09 -6.79 -15.67
CA SER A 117 -10.05 -6.88 -16.70
C SER A 117 -8.65 -7.19 -16.14
N GLY A 118 -8.54 -7.52 -14.86
CA GLY A 118 -7.25 -7.68 -14.17
C GLY A 118 -6.43 -6.39 -14.06
N SER A 119 -7.04 -5.25 -14.39
CA SER A 119 -6.35 -3.96 -14.44
C SER A 119 -6.37 -3.27 -13.08
N VAL A 120 -5.20 -2.78 -12.66
CA VAL A 120 -5.06 -1.94 -11.45
C VAL A 120 -4.71 -0.52 -11.91
N PRO A 121 -5.50 0.51 -11.54
CA PRO A 121 -5.20 1.87 -11.94
C PRO A 121 -3.93 2.34 -11.20
N LEU A 122 -2.94 2.75 -11.99
CA LEU A 122 -1.65 3.24 -11.51
C LEU A 122 -1.69 4.75 -11.29
N ASN A 123 -1.34 5.17 -10.09
CA ASN A 123 -0.94 6.54 -9.83
C ASN A 123 0.55 6.54 -9.40
N PRO A 124 1.45 7.23 -10.13
CA PRO A 124 2.89 7.19 -9.87
C PRO A 124 3.28 7.56 -8.42
N SER A 125 2.50 8.43 -7.78
CA SER A 125 2.75 8.90 -6.41
C SER A 125 2.24 7.96 -5.32
N GLU A 126 1.54 6.88 -5.66
CA GLU A 126 1.00 5.94 -4.66
C GLU A 126 2.10 5.13 -3.97
N LEU A 127 1.90 4.88 -2.67
CA LEU A 127 2.75 4.02 -1.85
C LEU A 127 2.72 2.58 -2.35
N PHE A 128 1.52 2.03 -2.53
CA PHE A 128 1.33 0.65 -2.98
C PHE A 128 1.38 0.58 -4.50
N LYS A 129 2.26 -0.28 -5.02
CA LYS A 129 2.44 -0.47 -6.46
C LYS A 129 1.51 -1.56 -6.99
N ILE A 130 1.51 -1.73 -8.31
CA ILE A 130 0.69 -2.74 -9.00
C ILE A 130 0.87 -4.14 -8.41
N ASP A 131 2.10 -4.50 -8.04
CA ASP A 131 2.38 -5.81 -7.45
C ASP A 131 1.67 -5.99 -6.11
N SER A 132 1.68 -4.97 -5.24
CA SER A 132 1.00 -5.01 -3.94
C SER A 132 -0.51 -5.19 -4.09
N TRP A 133 -1.14 -4.38 -4.95
CA TRP A 133 -2.57 -4.49 -5.21
C TRP A 133 -2.94 -5.84 -5.82
N THR A 134 -2.21 -6.27 -6.85
CA THR A 134 -2.45 -7.54 -7.53
C THR A 134 -2.32 -8.72 -6.57
N GLN A 135 -1.27 -8.74 -5.74
CA GLN A 135 -1.04 -9.81 -4.77
C GLN A 135 -2.14 -9.89 -3.71
N VAL A 136 -2.57 -8.75 -3.14
CA VAL A 136 -3.64 -8.73 -2.14
C VAL A 136 -4.98 -9.12 -2.77
N LEU A 137 -5.32 -8.57 -3.94
CA LEU A 137 -6.57 -8.87 -4.62
C LEU A 137 -6.68 -10.37 -4.97
N PHE A 138 -5.63 -10.95 -5.57
CA PHE A 138 -5.58 -12.40 -5.81
C PHE A 138 -5.59 -13.22 -4.50
N GLY A 139 -4.77 -12.84 -3.52
CA GLY A 139 -4.69 -13.51 -2.23
C GLY A 139 -6.02 -13.52 -1.48
N GLN A 140 -6.85 -12.50 -1.70
CA GLN A 140 -8.19 -12.36 -1.15
C GLN A 140 -9.30 -12.84 -2.10
N ARG A 141 -8.92 -13.60 -3.14
CA ARG A 141 -9.82 -14.30 -4.08
C ARG A 141 -10.73 -13.38 -4.89
N ILE A 142 -10.33 -12.13 -5.09
CA ILE A 142 -10.90 -11.31 -6.15
C ILE A 142 -10.23 -11.77 -7.44
N MET A 143 -10.94 -12.57 -8.22
CA MET A 143 -10.42 -13.10 -9.49
C MET A 143 -10.91 -12.25 -10.66
N PRO A 144 -10.02 -11.83 -11.57
CA PRO A 144 -10.43 -11.20 -12.80
C PRO A 144 -11.25 -12.16 -13.67
N THR A 145 -12.28 -11.64 -14.34
CA THR A 145 -13.11 -12.40 -15.28
C THR A 145 -12.60 -12.33 -16.72
N ASP A 146 -11.65 -11.44 -16.98
CA ASP A 146 -11.05 -11.19 -18.29
C ASP A 146 -9.60 -10.71 -18.11
N HIS A 147 -8.83 -10.74 -19.19
CA HIS A 147 -7.41 -10.35 -19.22
C HIS A 147 -7.12 -9.44 -20.42
N HIS A 148 -5.90 -8.90 -20.46
CA HIS A 148 -5.51 -8.05 -21.59
C HIS A 148 -5.36 -8.90 -22.88
N PRO A 149 -6.00 -8.54 -24.01
CA PRO A 149 -6.03 -9.38 -25.23
C PRO A 149 -4.65 -9.70 -25.83
N ILE A 150 -3.63 -8.91 -25.53
CA ILE A 150 -2.24 -9.19 -25.95
C ILE A 150 -1.76 -10.59 -25.52
N VAL A 151 -2.34 -11.16 -24.47
CA VAL A 151 -1.99 -12.49 -23.98
C VAL A 151 -2.45 -13.56 -24.98
N ASP A 152 -3.53 -13.32 -25.73
CA ASP A 152 -4.08 -14.26 -26.71
C ASP A 152 -3.23 -14.37 -27.98
N GLU A 153 -2.27 -13.46 -28.18
CA GLU A 153 -1.29 -13.54 -29.27
C GLU A 153 -0.20 -14.60 -29.01
N MET A 154 -0.09 -15.08 -27.77
CA MET A 154 0.89 -16.09 -27.37
C MET A 154 0.30 -17.50 -27.46
N ARG A 155 1.00 -18.43 -28.10
CA ARG A 155 0.55 -19.83 -28.16
C ARG A 155 0.71 -20.50 -26.79
N ASP A 156 -0.13 -21.51 -26.50
CA ASP A 156 -0.10 -22.24 -25.23
C ASP A 156 1.29 -22.78 -24.86
N GLU A 157 2.06 -23.30 -25.83
CA GLU A 157 3.41 -23.79 -25.56
C GLU A 157 4.40 -22.68 -25.21
N GLU A 158 4.25 -21.50 -25.84
CA GLU A 158 5.06 -20.31 -25.56
C GLU A 158 4.73 -19.76 -24.17
N LEU A 159 3.44 -19.66 -23.84
CA LEU A 159 2.97 -19.21 -22.53
C LEU A 159 3.44 -20.16 -21.43
N LYS A 160 3.33 -21.47 -21.66
CA LYS A 160 3.84 -22.48 -20.73
C LYS A 160 5.34 -22.33 -20.51
N THR A 161 6.11 -22.19 -21.59
CA THR A 161 7.56 -22.03 -21.52
C THR A 161 7.95 -20.76 -20.76
N PHE A 162 7.24 -19.66 -21.01
CA PHE A 162 7.43 -18.39 -20.30
C PHE A 162 7.19 -18.55 -18.79
N LEU A 163 6.06 -19.14 -18.39
CA LEU A 163 5.71 -19.35 -16.99
C LEU A 163 6.66 -20.35 -16.29
N ASP A 164 7.05 -21.43 -16.96
CA ASP A 164 8.01 -22.41 -16.44
C ASP A 164 9.39 -21.76 -16.19
N GLY A 165 9.81 -20.83 -17.06
CA GLY A 165 11.02 -20.03 -16.87
C GLY A 165 10.96 -19.15 -15.61
N LEU A 166 9.84 -18.46 -15.39
CA LEU A 166 9.63 -17.67 -14.18
C LEU A 166 9.64 -18.54 -12.92
N ALA A 167 8.96 -19.70 -12.96
CA ALA A 167 8.91 -20.64 -11.85
C ALA A 167 10.31 -21.19 -11.51
N TYR A 168 11.13 -21.47 -12.53
CA TYR A 168 12.50 -21.91 -12.35
C TYR A 168 13.36 -20.86 -11.63
N VAL A 169 13.29 -19.59 -12.05
CA VAL A 169 14.02 -18.50 -11.38
C VAL A 169 13.56 -18.34 -9.93
N ALA A 170 12.25 -18.32 -9.69
CA ALA A 170 11.66 -18.20 -8.36
C ALA A 170 12.08 -19.33 -7.41
N LYS A 171 12.29 -20.53 -7.94
CA LYS A 171 12.76 -21.69 -7.16
C LYS A 171 14.26 -21.67 -6.91
N THR A 172 15.06 -21.38 -7.93
CA THR A 172 16.52 -21.60 -7.89
C THR A 172 17.32 -20.45 -7.30
N VAL A 173 16.82 -19.21 -7.37
CA VAL A 173 17.52 -18.06 -6.80
C VAL A 173 17.59 -18.14 -5.26
N PRO A 174 16.49 -18.41 -4.53
CA PRO A 174 16.54 -18.52 -3.07
C PRO A 174 17.48 -19.60 -2.56
N GLU A 175 17.64 -20.72 -3.28
CA GLU A 175 18.54 -21.82 -2.92
C GLU A 175 20.02 -21.39 -2.86
N LYS A 176 20.38 -20.31 -3.56
CA LYS A 176 21.74 -19.75 -3.58
C LYS A 176 21.93 -18.63 -2.57
N MET A 177 20.88 -18.24 -1.85
CA MET A 177 20.94 -17.18 -0.85
C MET A 177 21.21 -17.77 0.53
N PRO A 178 21.98 -17.07 1.40
CA PRO A 178 22.09 -17.47 2.79
C PRO A 178 20.72 -17.38 3.47
N THR A 179 20.53 -18.18 4.51
CA THR A 179 19.37 -18.02 5.39
C THR A 179 19.39 -16.63 6.03
N HIS A 180 18.23 -16.16 6.47
CA HIS A 180 18.11 -14.86 7.13
C HIS A 180 19.08 -14.73 8.32
N GLN A 181 19.22 -15.78 9.14
CA GLN A 181 20.09 -15.75 10.32
C GLN A 181 21.59 -15.71 9.95
N GLU A 182 22.00 -16.43 8.91
CA GLU A 182 23.38 -16.38 8.39
C GLU A 182 23.73 -14.98 7.88
N PHE A 183 22.81 -14.36 7.12
CA PHE A 183 23.00 -13.00 6.64
C PHE A 183 23.12 -11.98 7.77
N LEU A 184 22.24 -12.05 8.79
CA LEU A 184 22.31 -11.16 9.96
C LEU A 184 23.62 -11.31 10.71
N ASN A 185 24.08 -12.55 10.93
CA ASN A 185 25.34 -12.82 11.60
C ASN A 185 26.55 -12.26 10.85
N TYR A 186 26.51 -12.28 9.52
CA TYR A 186 27.55 -11.79 8.66
C TYR A 186 27.54 -10.24 8.53
N TYR A 187 26.38 -9.63 8.28
CA TYR A 187 26.28 -8.23 7.88
C TYR A 187 26.05 -7.25 9.04
N CYS A 188 25.14 -7.58 9.97
CA CYS A 188 24.64 -6.61 10.96
C CYS A 188 24.33 -7.25 12.32
N LYS A 189 25.22 -8.13 12.79
CA LYS A 189 25.04 -8.85 14.07
C LYS A 189 24.89 -7.85 15.22
N ALA A 190 23.70 -7.79 15.80
CA ALA A 190 23.45 -7.00 17.00
C ALA A 190 24.21 -7.59 18.18
N LYS A 191 24.71 -6.73 19.07
CA LYS A 191 25.23 -7.17 20.37
C LYS A 191 24.06 -7.71 21.19
N ALA A 192 24.27 -8.83 21.89
CA ALA A 192 23.30 -9.28 22.89
C ALA A 192 23.15 -8.15 23.93
N MET A 193 21.90 -7.78 24.21
CA MET A 193 21.55 -6.88 25.32
C MET A 193 21.76 -7.58 26.66
#